data_AF-A0A935X2C0-F1
#
_entry.id   AF-A0A935X2C0-F1
#
_cell.length_a   1.000
_cell.length_b   1.000
_cell.length_c   1.000
_cell.angle_alpha   90.00
_cell.angle_beta   90.00
_cell.angle_gamma   90.00
#
_symmetry.space_group_name_H-M   'P 1'
#
loop_
_entity.id
_entity.type
_entity.pdbx_description
1 polymer ?
#
loop_
_entity_poly.entity_id
_entity_poly.type
_entity_poly.pdbx_seq_one_letter_code
_entity_poly.pdbx_strand_id
1 'polypeptide(L)'
;METTTPNTPRIHPTHQSTLGGNDCTARAPGAHRARTTPTAHGRLSRLLLVGTLAACTSSSRAQAEPLVVMEGANAKPGIVTSWSSSGKKVTLTVRKDANATAVAKTITDETGAKAKVTGDKILVIGKTEEELLNAMSQVDFGGDPTLLAAASFKSDGFDSGSSLRAKKTADMAKLMKDQSHSLKGKVTDIQYGKFPETILAIRVLRGPTGELAKTIRKGATLKFRPALKKKGEITDFTDETTQQNASGWYLEKGDTVEIRVGKSSQDVFEAELITR
;
A
#
# COMPACT_ATOMS: atom_id res chain seq x y z
N MET A 1 18.44 61.18 -20.07
CA MET A 1 17.10 60.99 -20.66
C MET A 1 17.31 60.25 -21.96
N GLU A 2 17.20 58.92 -21.93
CA GLU A 2 17.18 58.10 -23.12
C GLU A 2 16.01 57.12 -22.96
N THR A 3 15.01 57.33 -23.79
CA THR A 3 13.79 56.57 -23.95
C THR A 3 14.03 55.46 -24.97
N THR A 4 13.98 54.20 -24.55
CA THR A 4 13.95 53.06 -25.48
C THR A 4 12.76 52.17 -25.14
N THR A 5 11.77 52.22 -26.02
CA THR A 5 10.48 51.51 -26.01
C THR A 5 10.62 49.99 -26.22
N PRO A 6 9.61 49.19 -25.82
CA PRO A 6 9.66 47.74 -25.77
C PRO A 6 9.43 47.07 -27.13
N ASN A 7 10.09 45.92 -27.34
CA ASN A 7 9.96 45.11 -28.54
C ASN A 7 9.00 43.93 -28.27
N THR A 8 7.85 43.91 -28.95
CA THR A 8 6.87 42.81 -29.03
C THR A 8 6.56 42.61 -30.50
N PRO A 9 6.79 41.42 -31.10
CA PRO A 9 5.67 40.54 -31.50
C PRO A 9 6.07 39.04 -31.47
N ARG A 10 5.23 38.02 -31.66
CA ARG A 10 4.17 37.81 -32.66
C ARG A 10 3.36 36.56 -32.27
N ILE A 11 2.04 36.68 -32.18
CA ILE A 11 1.12 35.53 -32.03
C ILE A 11 0.80 35.01 -33.44
N HIS A 12 1.00 33.71 -33.66
CA HIS A 12 0.46 33.00 -34.82
C HIS A 12 -0.83 32.27 -34.40
N PRO A 13 -1.97 32.51 -35.08
CA PRO A 13 -3.10 31.60 -35.03
C PRO A 13 -3.07 30.64 -36.25
N THR A 14 -3.83 29.54 -36.12
CA THR A 14 -4.51 28.78 -37.20
C THR A 14 -4.00 27.36 -37.48
N HIS A 15 -4.87 26.38 -37.19
CA HIS A 15 -5.34 25.25 -38.02
C HIS A 15 -6.22 24.36 -37.12
N GLN A 16 -7.56 24.45 -37.10
CA GLN A 16 -8.57 23.92 -38.04
C GLN A 16 -8.40 22.48 -38.55
N SER A 17 -9.49 21.71 -38.35
CA SER A 17 -9.91 20.43 -38.96
C SER A 17 -9.11 19.17 -38.57
N THR A 18 -9.75 18.06 -38.20
CA THR A 18 -10.72 17.36 -39.04
C THR A 18 -11.63 16.44 -38.22
N LEU A 19 -12.92 16.47 -38.56
CA LEU A 19 -13.95 15.49 -38.21
C LEU A 19 -13.58 14.10 -38.74
N GLY A 20 -13.84 13.06 -37.95
CA GLY A 20 -13.74 11.67 -38.38
C GLY A 20 -14.67 10.81 -37.55
N GLY A 21 -15.97 10.87 -37.88
CA GLY A 21 -16.90 9.83 -37.49
C GLY A 21 -16.63 8.57 -38.31
N ASN A 22 -16.93 7.41 -37.73
CA ASN A 22 -17.40 6.21 -38.43
C ASN A 22 -18.02 5.25 -37.40
N ASP A 23 -19.34 5.35 -37.33
CA ASP A 23 -20.33 4.28 -37.41
C ASP A 23 -19.99 2.83 -37.00
N CYS A 24 -20.92 2.32 -36.17
CA CYS A 24 -21.70 1.10 -36.34
C CYS A 24 -20.99 -0.25 -36.53
N THR A 25 -21.17 -1.15 -35.55
CA THR A 25 -21.88 -2.41 -35.82
C THR A 25 -22.41 -3.06 -34.54
N ALA A 26 -23.68 -3.45 -34.62
CA ALA A 26 -24.47 -4.15 -33.62
C ALA A 26 -24.23 -5.68 -33.65
N ARG A 27 -25.01 -6.40 -32.80
CA ARG A 27 -25.42 -7.84 -32.88
C ARG A 27 -24.57 -8.77 -32.00
N ALA A 28 -25.09 -9.67 -31.16
CA ALA A 28 -26.43 -10.12 -30.78
C ALA A 28 -26.32 -10.99 -29.49
N PRO A 29 -27.45 -11.34 -28.82
CA PRO A 29 -27.48 -12.10 -27.57
C PRO A 29 -27.51 -13.62 -27.81
N GLY A 30 -26.80 -14.38 -26.97
CA GLY A 30 -26.86 -15.84 -26.93
C GLY A 30 -27.68 -16.33 -25.74
N ALA A 31 -28.92 -16.75 -25.99
CA ALA A 31 -29.74 -17.58 -25.11
C ALA A 31 -29.57 -19.07 -25.45
N HIS A 32 -29.97 -19.94 -24.50
CA HIS A 32 -30.09 -21.43 -24.50
C HIS A 32 -29.16 -22.08 -23.46
N ARG A 33 -29.58 -22.99 -22.56
CA ARG A 33 -30.75 -23.88 -22.52
C ARG A 33 -30.99 -24.46 -21.10
N ALA A 34 -32.27 -24.73 -20.81
CA ALA A 34 -32.90 -25.84 -20.04
C ALA A 34 -32.11 -26.53 -18.89
N ARG A 35 -32.59 -26.52 -17.64
CA ARG A 35 -33.73 -27.27 -17.03
C ARG A 35 -33.46 -28.77 -16.88
N THR A 36 -33.29 -29.24 -15.64
CA THR A 36 -33.93 -30.46 -15.08
C THR A 36 -33.82 -30.49 -13.55
N THR A 37 -34.96 -30.47 -12.87
CA THR A 37 -35.19 -31.00 -11.50
C THR A 37 -35.52 -32.50 -11.59
N PRO A 38 -35.22 -33.28 -10.54
CA PRO A 38 -36.30 -33.88 -9.73
C PRO A 38 -35.98 -33.87 -8.22
N THR A 39 -36.88 -33.43 -7.33
CA THR A 39 -38.02 -34.14 -6.70
C THR A 39 -37.64 -34.94 -5.43
N ALA A 40 -38.05 -34.35 -4.30
CA ALA A 40 -38.65 -34.91 -3.07
C ALA A 40 -37.96 -36.03 -2.26
N HIS A 41 -37.83 -35.77 -0.95
CA HIS A 41 -38.38 -36.47 0.22
C HIS A 41 -37.58 -35.96 1.45
N GLY A 42 -38.09 -35.63 2.63
CA GLY A 42 -39.42 -35.65 3.23
C GLY A 42 -39.28 -35.17 4.68
N ARG A 43 -40.42 -35.14 5.39
CA ARG A 43 -40.61 -35.02 6.85
C ARG A 43 -40.48 -33.63 7.51
N LEU A 44 -41.65 -32.99 7.58
CA LEU A 44 -42.28 -32.45 8.79
C LEU A 44 -41.52 -32.67 10.10
N SER A 45 -41.13 -31.57 10.74
CA SER A 45 -41.22 -31.41 12.19
C SER A 45 -41.51 -29.95 12.52
N ARG A 46 -42.72 -29.74 13.07
CA ARG A 46 -43.14 -28.52 13.74
C ARG A 46 -42.23 -28.32 14.94
N LEU A 47 -41.58 -27.18 15.05
CA LEU A 47 -41.37 -26.55 16.36
C LEU A 47 -41.37 -25.03 16.16
N LEU A 48 -42.38 -24.38 16.73
CA LEU A 48 -42.44 -22.95 16.93
C LEU A 48 -41.26 -22.54 17.82
N LEU A 49 -40.36 -21.69 17.29
CA LEU A 49 -39.48 -20.88 18.13
C LEU A 49 -39.63 -19.42 17.68
N VAL A 50 -40.43 -18.68 18.44
CA VAL A 50 -40.43 -17.22 18.46
C VAL A 50 -39.13 -16.82 19.14
N GLY A 51 -38.07 -16.66 18.34
CA GLY A 51 -36.77 -16.18 18.79
C GLY A 51 -36.56 -14.79 18.23
N THR A 52 -36.73 -13.79 19.09
CA THR A 52 -36.45 -12.38 18.84
C THR A 52 -35.03 -12.21 18.30
N LEU A 53 -34.91 -11.97 17.00
CA LEU A 53 -33.64 -11.64 16.35
C LEU A 53 -33.30 -10.18 16.69
N ALA A 54 -32.79 -9.96 17.91
CA ALA A 54 -32.11 -8.72 18.24
C ALA A 54 -30.80 -8.71 17.45
N ALA A 55 -30.83 -8.12 16.26
CA ALA A 55 -29.66 -7.78 15.49
C ALA A 55 -28.88 -6.69 16.24
N CYS A 56 -28.07 -7.11 17.22
CA CYS A 56 -26.99 -6.29 17.73
C CYS A 56 -26.00 -6.09 16.59
N THR A 57 -26.16 -4.99 15.86
CA THR A 57 -25.11 -4.40 15.04
C THR A 57 -24.02 -3.89 15.99
N SER A 58 -23.20 -4.84 16.46
CA SER A 58 -21.95 -4.53 17.14
C SER A 58 -21.11 -3.73 16.16
N SER A 59 -21.12 -2.41 16.36
CA SER A 59 -20.18 -1.51 15.71
C SER A 59 -18.80 -1.93 16.17
N SER A 60 -18.10 -2.72 15.34
CA SER A 60 -16.73 -3.16 15.56
C SER A 60 -15.84 -1.92 15.54
N ARG A 61 -15.73 -1.24 16.69
CA ARG A 61 -14.54 -0.46 16.98
C ARG A 61 -13.38 -1.42 16.78
N ALA A 62 -12.39 -1.03 15.99
CA ALA A 62 -11.09 -1.70 15.90
C ALA A 62 -10.42 -1.64 17.29
N GLN A 63 -10.94 -2.44 18.22
CA GLN A 63 -10.38 -2.58 19.56
C GLN A 63 -9.18 -3.50 19.41
N ALA A 64 -8.07 -3.07 19.99
CA ALA A 64 -6.88 -3.88 20.07
C ALA A 64 -7.27 -5.24 20.68
N GLU A 65 -7.08 -6.32 19.92
CA GLU A 65 -7.33 -7.66 20.42
C GLU A 65 -6.02 -8.16 21.03
N PRO A 66 -6.02 -8.61 22.29
CA PRO A 66 -4.81 -9.12 22.92
C PRO A 66 -4.32 -10.38 22.18
N LEU A 67 -3.00 -10.61 22.19
CA LEU A 67 -2.41 -11.78 21.54
C LEU A 67 -2.94 -13.10 22.14
N VAL A 68 -3.09 -13.12 23.46
CA VAL A 68 -3.64 -14.20 24.27
C VAL A 68 -4.47 -13.58 25.40
N VAL A 69 -5.67 -14.08 25.67
CA VAL A 69 -6.50 -13.62 26.78
C VAL A 69 -6.22 -14.48 27.99
N MET A 70 -5.82 -13.89 29.12
CA MET A 70 -5.69 -14.62 30.38
C MET A 70 -6.99 -14.55 31.17
N GLU A 71 -7.63 -15.69 31.41
CA GLU A 71 -8.75 -15.82 32.35
C GLU A 71 -8.28 -16.58 33.59
N GLY A 72 -7.74 -15.84 34.56
CA GLY A 72 -7.08 -16.42 35.72
C GLY A 72 -5.77 -17.11 35.32
N ALA A 73 -5.63 -18.39 35.68
CA ALA A 73 -4.47 -19.20 35.29
C ALA A 73 -4.61 -19.85 33.90
N ASN A 74 -5.76 -19.70 33.24
CA ASN A 74 -6.02 -20.33 31.95
C ASN A 74 -5.84 -19.30 30.82
N ALA A 75 -4.90 -19.58 29.93
CA ALA A 75 -4.74 -18.84 28.69
C ALA A 75 -5.80 -19.29 27.67
N LYS A 76 -6.51 -18.32 27.08
CA LYS A 76 -7.48 -18.53 26.01
C LYS A 76 -6.94 -18.00 24.66
N PRO A 77 -7.32 -18.66 23.55
CA PRO A 77 -6.98 -18.20 22.21
C PRO A 77 -7.43 -16.76 21.93
N GLY A 78 -6.54 -15.96 21.34
CA GLY A 78 -6.81 -14.63 20.81
C GLY A 78 -6.37 -14.58 19.34
N ILE A 79 -5.44 -13.68 19.01
CA ILE A 79 -4.73 -13.72 17.71
C ILE A 79 -3.92 -15.01 17.56
N VAL A 80 -3.33 -15.47 18.66
CA VAL A 80 -2.68 -16.78 18.74
C VAL A 80 -3.74 -17.82 19.07
N THR A 81 -3.97 -18.74 18.13
CA THR A 81 -5.05 -19.75 18.21
C THR A 81 -4.64 -20.98 18.99
N SER A 82 -3.34 -21.31 19.00
CA SER A 82 -2.76 -22.41 19.75
C SER A 82 -1.27 -22.19 19.99
N TRP A 83 -0.72 -22.85 21.00
CA TRP A 83 0.72 -22.87 21.27
C TRP A 83 1.16 -24.25 21.74
N SER A 84 2.45 -24.54 21.60
CA SER A 84 3.08 -25.76 22.08
C SER A 84 4.49 -25.46 22.56
N SER A 85 4.86 -25.98 23.73
CA SER A 85 6.18 -25.78 24.32
C SER A 85 7.03 -27.04 24.28
N SER A 86 8.35 -26.83 24.15
CA SER A 86 9.37 -27.85 24.26
C SER A 86 10.60 -27.22 24.93
N GLY A 87 10.61 -27.26 26.26
CA GLY A 87 11.62 -26.58 27.09
C GLY A 87 11.58 -25.06 26.90
N LYS A 88 12.69 -24.47 26.45
CA LYS A 88 12.81 -23.01 26.19
C LYS A 88 12.44 -22.61 24.76
N LYS A 89 11.68 -23.45 24.06
CA LYS A 89 11.17 -23.21 22.71
C LYS A 89 9.65 -23.29 22.75
N VAL A 90 8.98 -22.22 22.33
CA VAL A 90 7.52 -22.17 22.24
C VAL A 90 7.14 -21.91 20.79
N THR A 91 6.24 -22.73 20.25
CA THR A 91 5.69 -22.58 18.90
C THR A 91 4.27 -22.06 19.01
N LEU A 92 4.00 -20.92 18.39
CA LEU A 92 2.69 -20.25 18.36
C LEU A 92 2.08 -20.40 16.97
N THR A 93 0.79 -20.74 16.91
CA THR A 93 0.00 -20.72 15.68
C THR A 93 -0.87 -19.48 15.67
N VAL A 94 -0.76 -18.68 14.63
CA VAL A 94 -1.52 -17.43 14.47
C VAL A 94 -2.73 -17.68 13.59
N ARG A 95 -3.84 -16.95 13.81
CA ARG A 95 -5.00 -17.00 12.91
C ARG A 95 -4.65 -16.58 11.48
N LYS A 96 -5.34 -17.12 10.48
CA LYS A 96 -5.01 -16.95 9.05
C LYS A 96 -5.09 -15.51 8.56
N ASP A 97 -5.92 -14.70 9.21
CA ASP A 97 -6.17 -13.29 8.95
C ASP A 97 -5.19 -12.35 9.68
N ALA A 98 -4.30 -12.89 10.53
CA ALA A 98 -3.30 -12.09 11.24
C ALA A 98 -1.89 -12.26 10.65
N ASN A 99 -1.13 -11.16 10.65
CA ASN A 99 0.21 -11.13 10.10
C ASN A 99 1.25 -11.70 11.09
N ALA A 100 1.67 -12.93 10.87
CA ALA A 100 2.66 -13.62 11.71
C ALA A 100 3.99 -12.86 11.86
N THR A 101 4.41 -12.07 10.86
CA THR A 101 5.64 -11.27 10.93
C THR A 101 5.48 -10.08 11.88
N ALA A 102 4.34 -9.38 11.80
CA ALA A 102 4.04 -8.30 12.72
C ALA A 102 3.92 -8.82 14.16
N VAL A 103 3.21 -9.94 14.36
CA VAL A 103 3.10 -10.58 15.68
C VAL A 103 4.47 -11.00 16.22
N ALA A 104 5.32 -11.62 15.41
CA ALA A 104 6.67 -12.01 15.84
C ALA A 104 7.53 -10.80 16.23
N LYS A 105 7.40 -9.70 15.49
CA LYS A 105 8.09 -8.44 15.81
C LYS A 105 7.60 -7.89 17.15
N THR A 106 6.29 -7.76 17.35
CA THR A 106 5.71 -7.28 18.61
C THR A 106 6.14 -8.17 19.79
N ILE A 107 6.16 -9.50 19.63
CA ILE A 107 6.67 -10.41 20.67
C ILE A 107 8.14 -10.13 20.97
N THR A 108 8.95 -9.89 19.95
CA THR A 108 10.39 -9.59 20.13
C THR A 108 10.59 -8.27 20.85
N ASP A 109 9.84 -7.24 20.46
CA ASP A 109 9.96 -5.88 20.99
C ASP A 109 9.45 -5.80 22.45
N GLU A 110 8.30 -6.41 22.75
CA GLU A 110 7.66 -6.32 24.07
C GLU A 110 8.21 -7.33 25.08
N THR A 111 8.54 -8.55 24.63
CA THR A 111 8.98 -9.60 25.55
C THR A 111 10.51 -9.74 25.60
N GLY A 112 11.25 -9.18 24.63
CA GLY A 112 12.70 -9.41 24.47
C GLY A 112 13.08 -10.84 24.06
N ALA A 113 12.10 -11.72 23.80
CA ALA A 113 12.36 -13.08 23.34
C ALA A 113 12.69 -13.10 21.84
N LYS A 114 13.50 -14.06 21.40
CA LYS A 114 13.80 -14.21 19.96
C LYS A 114 12.66 -14.92 19.26
N ALA A 115 11.82 -14.19 18.54
CA ALA A 115 10.74 -14.76 17.73
C ALA A 115 11.14 -14.87 16.25
N LYS A 116 10.86 -16.03 15.62
CA LYS A 116 11.12 -16.31 14.21
C LYS A 116 9.91 -16.95 13.55
N VAL A 117 9.44 -16.38 12.45
CA VAL A 117 8.36 -16.97 11.64
C VAL A 117 8.89 -18.18 10.86
N THR A 118 8.16 -19.30 10.94
CA THR A 118 8.45 -20.56 10.25
C THR A 118 7.15 -21.09 9.64
N GLY A 119 6.89 -20.78 8.37
CA GLY A 119 5.58 -21.03 7.76
C GLY A 119 4.48 -20.21 8.46
N ASP A 120 3.38 -20.86 8.81
CA ASP A 120 2.24 -20.25 9.50
C ASP A 120 2.40 -20.18 11.04
N LYS A 121 3.60 -20.49 11.54
CA LYS A 121 3.90 -20.58 12.96
C LYS A 121 5.01 -19.60 13.36
N ILE A 122 4.99 -19.16 14.60
CA ILE A 122 6.04 -18.33 15.20
C ILE A 122 6.79 -19.18 16.23
N LEU A 123 8.08 -19.34 16.03
CA LEU A 123 8.97 -20.00 16.98
C LEU A 123 9.61 -18.95 17.88
N VAL A 124 9.33 -19.01 19.17
CA VAL A 124 9.92 -18.15 20.21
C VAL A 124 10.96 -18.95 20.98
N ILE A 125 12.17 -18.41 21.09
CA ILE A 125 13.30 -19.05 21.78
C ILE A 125 13.76 -18.17 22.93
N GLY A 126 13.97 -18.79 24.10
CA GLY A 126 14.64 -18.16 25.23
C GLY A 126 13.76 -17.89 26.45
N LYS A 127 12.43 -18.11 26.36
CA LYS A 127 11.48 -18.01 27.48
C LYS A 127 10.75 -19.32 27.70
N THR A 128 10.32 -19.57 28.94
CA THR A 128 9.40 -20.66 29.25
C THR A 128 7.99 -20.30 28.78
N GLU A 129 7.09 -21.29 28.70
CA GLU A 129 5.70 -21.07 28.30
C GLU A 129 5.00 -20.06 29.22
N GLU A 130 5.13 -20.23 30.53
CA GLU A 130 4.50 -19.38 31.54
C GLU A 130 4.98 -17.91 31.47
N GLU A 131 6.30 -17.70 31.34
CA GLU A 131 6.89 -16.37 31.17
C GLU A 131 6.42 -15.68 29.88
N LEU A 132 6.27 -16.46 28.80
CA LEU A 132 5.84 -15.94 27.51
C LEU A 132 4.35 -15.59 27.50
N LEU A 133 3.49 -16.47 28.00
CA LEU A 133 2.03 -16.25 28.03
C LEU A 133 1.67 -15.07 28.94
N ASN A 134 2.30 -14.97 30.12
CA ASN A 134 2.10 -13.83 31.01
C ASN A 134 2.53 -12.52 30.34
N ALA A 135 3.67 -12.50 29.64
CA ALA A 135 4.11 -11.30 28.91
C ALA A 135 3.17 -10.95 27.74
N MET A 136 2.71 -11.95 26.98
CA MET A 136 1.80 -11.73 25.85
C MET A 136 0.40 -11.27 26.25
N SER A 137 -0.03 -11.56 27.48
CA SER A 137 -1.31 -11.09 28.01
C SER A 137 -1.39 -9.57 28.19
N GLN A 138 -0.23 -8.91 28.28
CA GLN A 138 -0.12 -7.46 28.43
C GLN A 138 0.06 -6.76 27.08
N VAL A 139 0.15 -7.51 25.98
CA VAL A 139 0.43 -6.99 24.64
C VAL A 139 -0.86 -6.85 23.85
N ASP A 140 -1.29 -5.60 23.72
CA ASP A 140 -2.43 -5.22 22.89
C ASP A 140 -2.01 -5.08 21.42
N PHE A 141 -2.46 -5.99 20.58
CA PHE A 141 -2.14 -5.99 19.16
C PHE A 141 -3.29 -5.37 18.37
N GLY A 142 -3.02 -4.25 17.69
CA GLY A 142 -4.01 -3.57 16.84
C GLY A 142 -4.46 -2.18 17.32
N GLY A 143 -3.80 -1.58 18.32
CA GLY A 143 -3.99 -0.17 18.67
C GLY A 143 -3.41 0.82 17.64
N ASP A 144 -2.54 0.36 16.74
CA ASP A 144 -1.93 1.18 15.70
C ASP A 144 -2.52 0.82 14.31
N PRO A 145 -3.32 1.70 13.68
CA PRO A 145 -3.96 1.45 12.39
C PRO A 145 -2.94 1.23 11.24
N THR A 146 -1.67 1.61 11.42
CA THR A 146 -0.63 1.34 10.42
C THR A 146 -0.22 -0.14 10.35
N LEU A 147 -0.33 -0.89 11.45
CA LEU A 147 0.04 -2.31 11.48
C LEU A 147 -1.03 -3.22 10.84
N LEU A 148 -2.32 -2.85 10.95
CA LEU A 148 -3.40 -3.53 10.25
C LEU A 148 -3.39 -3.22 8.75
N ALA A 149 -3.14 -1.97 8.36
CA ALA A 149 -3.04 -1.60 6.94
C ALA A 149 -1.89 -2.36 6.24
N ALA A 150 -0.77 -2.58 6.91
CA ALA A 150 0.32 -3.41 6.38
C ALA A 150 -0.03 -4.92 6.26
N ALA A 151 -1.06 -5.39 6.95
CA ALA A 151 -1.53 -6.77 6.91
C ALA A 151 -2.42 -7.07 5.70
N SER A 152 -3.16 -6.08 5.18
CA SER A 152 -4.05 -6.25 4.03
C SER A 152 -3.35 -6.30 2.67
N PHE A 153 -2.05 -5.97 2.60
CA PHE A 153 -1.28 -5.97 1.34
C PHE A 153 -0.37 -7.21 1.15
N LYS A 154 -0.49 -8.24 1.99
CA LYS A 154 0.30 -9.47 1.87
C LYS A 154 -0.53 -10.74 2.08
N SER A 155 -1.59 -10.89 1.28
CA SER A 155 -2.21 -12.20 1.09
C SER A 155 -2.71 -12.35 -0.35
N ASP A 156 -1.78 -12.37 -1.30
CA ASP A 156 -2.01 -13.09 -2.56
C ASP A 156 -0.99 -14.21 -2.63
N GLY A 157 -1.53 -15.44 -2.65
CA GLY A 157 -0.76 -16.67 -2.69
C GLY A 157 0.10 -16.74 -3.93
N PHE A 158 1.35 -17.16 -3.75
CA PHE A 158 2.16 -17.67 -4.85
C PHE A 158 2.87 -18.94 -4.41
N ASP A 159 2.14 -20.03 -4.58
CA ASP A 159 2.69 -21.35 -4.81
C ASP A 159 3.43 -21.34 -6.15
N SER A 160 4.76 -21.18 -6.12
CA SER A 160 5.64 -21.68 -7.19
C SER A 160 7.11 -21.62 -6.74
N GLY A 161 7.55 -22.71 -6.13
CA GLY A 161 8.98 -22.99 -5.97
C GLY A 161 9.61 -23.33 -7.32
N SER A 162 10.22 -22.35 -7.99
CA SER A 162 11.33 -22.53 -8.96
C SER A 162 11.66 -21.19 -9.63
N SER A 163 12.79 -20.55 -9.26
CA SER A 163 13.54 -19.52 -10.05
C SER A 163 14.32 -18.47 -9.22
N LEU A 164 14.39 -18.60 -7.88
CA LEU A 164 14.98 -17.58 -6.98
C LEU A 164 16.52 -17.37 -7.06
N ARG A 165 17.25 -18.00 -7.99
CA ARG A 165 18.72 -17.84 -8.08
C ARG A 165 19.23 -17.00 -9.27
N ALA A 166 18.38 -16.55 -10.19
CA ALA A 166 18.85 -15.80 -11.37
C ALA A 166 18.45 -14.30 -11.39
N LYS A 167 17.49 -13.85 -10.57
CA LYS A 167 17.00 -12.44 -10.62
C LYS A 167 17.81 -11.43 -9.80
N LYS A 168 18.66 -11.88 -8.87
CA LYS A 168 19.31 -10.98 -7.89
C LYS A 168 20.34 -10.03 -8.50
N THR A 169 20.96 -10.39 -9.61
CA THR A 169 21.95 -9.55 -10.30
C THR A 169 21.30 -8.56 -11.27
N ALA A 170 20.18 -8.94 -11.91
CA ALA A 170 19.42 -8.04 -12.78
C ALA A 170 18.71 -6.93 -11.99
N ASP A 171 18.24 -7.24 -10.77
CA ASP A 171 17.63 -6.23 -9.90
C ASP A 171 18.63 -5.20 -9.36
N MET A 172 19.89 -5.58 -9.08
CA MET A 172 20.90 -4.62 -8.62
C MET A 172 21.27 -3.60 -9.70
N ALA A 173 21.37 -4.04 -10.96
CA ALA A 173 21.60 -3.14 -12.09
C ALA A 173 20.40 -2.21 -12.33
N LYS A 174 19.17 -2.69 -12.14
CA LYS A 174 17.94 -1.88 -12.23
C LYS A 174 17.88 -0.86 -11.08
N LEU A 175 18.20 -1.27 -9.85
CA LEU A 175 18.26 -0.42 -8.66
C LEU A 175 19.32 0.69 -8.79
N MET A 176 20.48 0.39 -9.38
CA MET A 176 21.53 1.38 -9.61
C MET A 176 21.21 2.31 -10.77
N LYS A 177 20.53 1.82 -11.81
CA LYS A 177 20.07 2.66 -12.94
C LYS A 177 18.97 3.62 -12.49
N ASP A 178 18.10 3.21 -11.58
CA ASP A 178 17.05 4.06 -11.02
C ASP A 178 17.62 5.22 -10.16
N GLN A 179 18.77 5.05 -9.50
CA GLN A 179 19.40 6.13 -8.70
C GLN A 179 19.92 7.32 -9.53
N SER A 180 20.19 7.12 -10.83
CA SER A 180 20.64 8.20 -11.70
C SER A 180 19.54 9.23 -12.01
N HIS A 181 18.28 8.83 -11.81
CA HIS A 181 17.11 9.69 -11.97
C HIS A 181 16.31 9.84 -10.68
N SER A 182 16.66 9.14 -9.59
CA SER A 182 15.95 9.28 -8.32
C SER A 182 16.62 10.28 -7.38
N LEU A 183 15.81 11.03 -6.64
CA LEU A 183 16.25 11.85 -5.52
C LEU A 183 15.39 11.58 -4.31
N LYS A 184 15.94 11.80 -3.11
CA LYS A 184 15.20 11.77 -1.86
C LYS A 184 15.12 13.18 -1.30
N GLY A 185 13.95 13.61 -0.88
CA GLY A 185 13.71 14.96 -0.41
C GLY A 185 12.65 15.07 0.67
N LYS A 186 12.58 16.24 1.29
CA LYS A 186 11.52 16.61 2.25
C LYS A 186 10.61 17.64 1.63
N VAL A 187 9.29 17.44 1.70
CA VAL A 187 8.30 18.39 1.21
C VAL A 187 8.33 19.64 2.07
N THR A 188 8.59 20.79 1.46
CA THR A 188 8.68 22.10 2.13
C THR A 188 7.47 22.99 1.91
N ASP A 189 6.80 22.84 0.77
CA ASP A 189 5.60 23.59 0.42
C ASP A 189 4.79 22.81 -0.62
N ILE A 190 3.48 23.06 -0.69
CA ILE A 190 2.55 22.38 -1.59
C ILE A 190 1.58 23.41 -2.18
N GLN A 191 1.52 23.48 -3.50
CA GLN A 191 0.59 24.33 -4.23
C GLN A 191 -0.49 23.46 -4.87
N TYR A 192 -1.70 23.54 -4.33
CA TYR A 192 -2.85 22.79 -4.82
C TYR A 192 -3.51 23.50 -6.01
N GLY A 193 -3.69 22.77 -7.11
CA GLY A 193 -4.47 23.19 -8.27
C GLY A 193 -5.89 22.65 -8.24
N LYS A 194 -6.35 22.07 -9.36
CA LYS A 194 -7.56 21.25 -9.40
C LYS A 194 -7.15 19.79 -9.26
N PHE A 195 -7.78 19.02 -8.37
CA PHE A 195 -7.44 17.61 -8.19
C PHE A 195 -7.42 16.86 -9.53
N PRO A 196 -6.35 16.08 -9.84
CA PRO A 196 -5.18 15.74 -9.01
C PRO A 196 -3.89 16.59 -9.25
N GLU A 197 -4.00 17.81 -9.79
CA GLU A 197 -2.86 18.67 -10.17
C GLU A 197 -2.22 19.40 -8.97
N THR A 198 -1.06 18.96 -8.50
CA THR A 198 -0.30 19.63 -7.44
C THR A 198 1.11 20.02 -7.89
N ILE A 199 1.69 21.05 -7.27
CA ILE A 199 3.12 21.37 -7.39
C ILE A 199 3.75 21.28 -6.01
N LEU A 200 4.72 20.39 -5.87
CA LEU A 200 5.44 20.10 -4.63
C LEU A 200 6.78 20.85 -4.63
N ALA A 201 7.03 21.69 -3.63
CA ALA A 201 8.37 22.22 -3.39
C ALA A 201 9.13 21.29 -2.45
N ILE A 202 10.26 20.76 -2.89
CA ILE A 202 10.96 19.67 -2.20
C ILE A 202 12.42 20.06 -1.98
N ARG A 203 12.83 20.01 -0.72
CA ARG A 203 14.22 20.18 -0.32
C ARG A 203 14.96 18.86 -0.48
N VAL A 204 15.94 18.84 -1.38
CA VAL A 204 16.72 17.65 -1.72
C VAL A 204 17.59 17.23 -0.53
N LEU A 205 17.34 16.04 0.03
CA LEU A 205 18.16 15.41 1.06
C LEU A 205 19.31 14.61 0.44
N ARG A 206 19.02 13.91 -0.66
CA ARG A 206 19.97 13.16 -1.49
C ARG A 206 19.60 13.40 -2.97
N GLY A 207 20.52 13.98 -3.73
CA GLY A 207 20.33 14.23 -5.16
C GLY A 207 20.54 12.96 -6.01
N PRO A 208 20.17 13.02 -7.30
CA PRO A 208 20.42 11.94 -8.25
C PRO A 208 21.92 11.79 -8.53
N THR A 209 22.30 10.64 -9.06
CA THR A 209 23.67 10.40 -9.56
C THR A 209 23.78 10.67 -11.07
N GLY A 210 24.99 10.74 -11.62
CA GLY A 210 25.19 10.94 -13.06
C GLY A 210 25.02 12.39 -13.53
N GLU A 211 24.49 12.60 -14.74
CA GLU A 211 24.42 13.92 -15.37
C GLU A 211 23.48 14.89 -14.63
N LEU A 212 22.36 14.38 -14.11
CA LEU A 212 21.39 15.19 -13.35
C LEU A 212 21.98 15.75 -12.05
N ALA A 213 23.02 15.12 -11.49
CA ALA A 213 23.71 15.61 -10.30
C ALA A 213 24.36 17.00 -10.48
N LYS A 214 24.66 17.39 -11.74
CA LYS A 214 25.20 18.71 -12.06
C LYS A 214 24.17 19.82 -11.86
N THR A 215 22.90 19.50 -12.11
CA THR A 215 21.76 20.42 -12.04
C THR A 215 21.08 20.38 -10.67
N ILE A 216 20.91 19.18 -10.11
CA ILE A 216 20.16 18.95 -8.87
C ILE A 216 21.14 18.69 -7.71
N ARG A 217 21.37 19.72 -6.90
CA ARG A 217 22.29 19.65 -5.76
C ARG A 217 21.58 19.33 -4.45
N LYS A 218 22.28 18.65 -3.54
CA LYS A 218 21.81 18.46 -2.15
C LYS A 218 21.52 19.80 -1.50
N GLY A 219 20.40 19.89 -0.79
CA GLY A 219 19.94 21.09 -0.09
C GLY A 219 19.17 22.07 -0.96
N ALA A 220 19.18 21.93 -2.29
CA ALA A 220 18.36 22.74 -3.18
C ALA A 220 16.87 22.47 -2.94
N THR A 221 16.04 23.51 -3.11
CA THR A 221 14.59 23.38 -3.13
C THR A 221 14.12 23.46 -4.57
N LEU A 222 13.51 22.39 -5.07
CA LEU A 222 13.03 22.28 -6.44
C LEU A 222 11.52 22.07 -6.46
N LYS A 223 10.86 22.52 -7.52
CA LYS A 223 9.43 22.33 -7.73
C LYS A 223 9.19 21.10 -8.61
N PHE A 224 8.28 20.24 -8.18
CA PHE A 224 7.89 19.03 -8.89
C PHE A 224 6.40 19.02 -9.19
N ARG A 225 6.04 18.71 -10.42
CA ARG A 225 4.66 18.43 -10.85
C ARG A 225 4.53 16.93 -11.11
N PRO A 226 3.60 16.20 -10.47
CA PRO A 226 3.39 14.78 -10.75
C PRO A 226 3.04 14.54 -12.22
N ALA A 227 3.69 13.55 -12.83
CA ALA A 227 3.35 13.09 -14.18
C ALA A 227 2.06 12.28 -14.14
N LEU A 228 1.01 12.77 -14.79
CA LEU A 228 -0.29 12.11 -14.83
C LEU A 228 -0.61 11.76 -16.28
N LYS A 229 -0.88 10.48 -16.54
CA LYS A 229 -1.31 10.06 -17.87
C LYS A 229 -2.75 10.52 -18.08
N LYS A 230 -3.04 11.05 -19.27
CA LYS A 230 -4.37 11.47 -19.68
C LYS A 230 -4.88 10.55 -20.78
N LYS A 231 -6.17 10.19 -20.71
CA LYS A 231 -6.90 9.49 -21.77
C LYS A 231 -7.95 10.47 -22.32
N GLY A 232 -7.56 11.21 -23.35
CA GLY A 232 -8.31 12.40 -23.78
C GLY A 232 -8.16 13.54 -22.76
N GLU A 233 -9.27 14.11 -22.30
CA GLU A 233 -9.28 15.19 -21.31
C GLU A 233 -9.28 14.69 -19.86
N ILE A 234 -9.50 13.39 -19.64
CA ILE A 234 -9.65 12.78 -18.31
C ILE A 234 -8.32 12.17 -17.87
N THR A 235 -7.99 12.32 -16.59
CA THR A 235 -6.83 11.64 -15.98
C THR A 235 -7.08 10.13 -15.93
N ASP A 236 -6.14 9.33 -16.43
CA ASP A 236 -6.27 7.89 -16.47
C ASP A 236 -5.88 7.26 -15.14
N PHE A 237 -6.86 7.14 -14.24
CA PHE A 237 -6.70 6.45 -12.96
C PHE A 237 -6.67 4.92 -13.09
N THR A 238 -6.75 4.33 -14.29
CA THR A 238 -6.53 2.87 -14.44
C THR A 238 -5.04 2.53 -14.50
N ASP A 239 -4.18 3.51 -14.79
CA ASP A 239 -2.74 3.36 -14.80
C ASP A 239 -2.16 3.48 -13.37
N GLU A 240 -1.38 2.47 -12.98
CA GLU A 240 -0.79 2.40 -11.63
C GLU A 240 0.17 3.56 -11.35
N THR A 241 0.93 4.02 -12.35
CA THR A 241 1.84 5.16 -12.18
C THR A 241 1.07 6.45 -11.94
N THR A 242 -0.04 6.65 -12.66
CA THR A 242 -0.95 7.78 -12.42
C THR A 242 -1.55 7.73 -11.01
N GLN A 243 -1.98 6.56 -10.52
CA GLN A 243 -2.49 6.42 -9.15
C GLN A 243 -1.42 6.76 -8.10
N GLN A 244 -0.21 6.24 -8.27
CA GLN A 244 0.92 6.52 -7.37
C GLN A 244 1.29 8.00 -7.38
N ASN A 245 1.32 8.64 -8.55
CA ASN A 245 1.62 10.07 -8.66
C ASN A 245 0.48 10.97 -8.16
N ALA A 246 -0.77 10.55 -8.33
CA ALA A 246 -1.94 11.24 -7.77
C ALA A 246 -1.91 11.25 -6.24
N SER A 247 -1.24 10.29 -5.60
CA SER A 247 -1.02 10.30 -4.14
C SER A 247 -0.22 11.52 -3.66
N GLY A 248 0.55 12.16 -4.57
CA GLY A 248 1.26 13.41 -4.31
C GLY A 248 0.34 14.54 -3.84
N TRP A 249 -0.95 14.49 -4.19
CA TRP A 249 -1.96 15.43 -3.71
C TRP A 249 -2.20 15.33 -2.19
N TYR A 250 -1.99 14.17 -1.58
CA TYR A 250 -2.22 13.93 -0.15
C TYR A 250 -0.96 14.06 0.69
N LEU A 251 0.16 14.48 0.11
CA LEU A 251 1.37 14.75 0.88
C LEU A 251 1.17 15.94 1.80
N GLU A 252 1.92 15.94 2.90
CA GLU A 252 1.96 17.03 3.86
C GLU A 252 3.34 17.68 3.91
N LYS A 253 3.37 18.95 4.34
CA LYS A 253 4.64 19.64 4.59
C LYS A 253 5.41 18.91 5.68
N GLY A 254 6.62 18.49 5.35
CA GLY A 254 7.49 17.73 6.23
C GLY A 254 7.59 16.24 5.89
N ASP A 255 6.75 15.74 4.98
CA ASP A 255 6.89 14.37 4.49
C ASP A 255 8.23 14.16 3.79
N THR A 256 8.79 12.97 3.95
CA THR A 256 9.96 12.53 3.18
C THR A 256 9.46 11.71 2.01
N VAL A 257 9.99 11.99 0.82
CA VAL A 257 9.61 11.30 -0.42
C VAL A 257 10.84 10.97 -1.24
N GLU A 258 10.74 9.91 -2.03
CA GLU A 258 11.63 9.59 -3.14
C GLU A 258 10.94 9.92 -4.47
N ILE A 259 11.64 10.63 -5.35
CA ILE A 259 11.11 11.09 -6.62
C ILE A 259 12.01 10.66 -7.74
N ARG A 260 11.42 10.04 -8.76
CA ARG A 260 12.05 9.86 -10.06
C ARG A 260 11.84 11.12 -10.91
N VAL A 261 12.94 11.79 -11.21
CA VAL A 261 12.98 13.06 -11.95
C VAL A 261 12.82 12.80 -13.43
N GLY A 262 11.78 13.37 -14.02
CA GLY A 262 11.51 13.39 -15.45
C GLY A 262 12.02 14.66 -16.13
N LYS A 263 11.27 15.14 -17.12
CA LYS A 263 11.61 16.31 -17.92
C LYS A 263 11.48 17.60 -17.09
N SER A 264 12.29 18.59 -17.39
CA SER A 264 12.18 19.94 -16.80
C SER A 264 11.46 20.86 -17.77
N SER A 265 10.50 21.65 -17.27
CA SER A 265 9.80 22.70 -18.01
C SER A 265 9.58 23.92 -17.13
N GLN A 266 10.10 25.08 -17.54
CA GLN A 266 9.90 26.37 -16.85
C GLN A 266 10.19 26.31 -15.34
N ASP A 267 11.37 25.80 -14.96
CA ASP A 267 11.81 25.63 -13.56
C ASP A 267 10.97 24.68 -12.69
N VAL A 268 10.06 23.93 -13.31
CA VAL A 268 9.30 22.85 -12.67
C VAL A 268 9.71 21.52 -13.30
N PHE A 269 10.16 20.59 -12.47
CA PHE A 269 10.48 19.24 -12.88
C PHE A 269 9.20 18.40 -12.91
N GLU A 270 9.11 17.51 -13.87
CA GLU A 270 8.12 16.45 -13.88
C GLU A 270 8.57 15.33 -12.93
N ALA A 271 7.68 14.88 -12.05
CA ALA A 271 7.92 13.72 -11.20
C ALA A 271 7.28 12.50 -11.86
N GLU A 272 8.11 11.67 -12.51
CA GLU A 272 7.67 10.43 -13.18
C GLU A 272 7.09 9.44 -12.19
N LEU A 273 7.65 9.40 -10.98
CA LEU A 273 7.21 8.57 -9.88
C LEU A 273 7.44 9.29 -8.56
N ILE A 274 6.45 9.26 -7.67
CA ILE A 274 6.53 9.74 -6.29
C ILE A 274 6.27 8.56 -5.36
N THR A 275 7.18 8.33 -4.41
CA THR A 275 7.07 7.28 -3.39
C THR A 275 7.33 7.89 -2.01
N ARG A 276 6.51 7.52 -1.02
CA ARG A 276 6.65 7.96 0.37
C ARG A 276 7.55 7.01 1.16
#